data_AF-A0A6J2DUB3-F1
#
_entry.id   AF-A0A6J2DUB3-F1
#
_cell.length_a   1.000
_cell.length_b   1.000
_cell.length_c   1.000
_cell.angle_alpha   90.00
_cell.angle_beta   90.00
_cell.angle_gamma   90.00
#
_symmetry.space_group_name_H-M   'P 1'
#
loop_
_entity.id
_entity.type
_entity.pdbx_description
1 polymer ?
#
loop_
_entity_poly.entity_id
_entity_poly.type
_entity_poly.pdbx_seq_one_letter_code
_entity_poly.pdbx_strand_id
1 'polypeptide(L)'
;KPATGGVKKPHRYRPGTVALREIRRYQKSTELLIRKLPFQRLVREIAQDFKTDLRFQSSAVMALQEACEAYLVGLFEDTNLCAIHAKRVTIMPKDIRSPTGQWRASLQDSLPPSEGCQESHPVFLTVHRPSTTLDVAK
;
A
#
# COMPACT_ATOMS: atom_id res chain seq x y z
N LYS A 1 -38.13 -29.10 31.76
CA LYS A 1 -38.09 -28.42 30.44
C LYS A 1 -36.80 -27.62 30.38
N PRO A 2 -35.85 -27.88 29.46
CA PRO A 2 -34.69 -27.01 29.36
C PRO A 2 -35.12 -25.69 28.72
N ALA A 3 -34.75 -24.58 29.34
CA ALA A 3 -34.95 -23.25 28.78
C ALA A 3 -34.03 -23.10 27.55
N THR A 4 -34.62 -22.98 26.37
CA THR A 4 -33.91 -22.60 25.14
C THR A 4 -33.36 -21.18 25.32
N GLY A 5 -32.12 -21.08 25.80
CA GLY A 5 -31.38 -19.82 25.91
C GLY A 5 -31.32 -19.16 24.53
N GLY A 6 -31.88 -17.95 24.43
CA GLY A 6 -31.96 -17.21 23.18
C GLY A 6 -30.60 -17.05 22.51
N VAL A 7 -30.54 -17.31 21.21
CA VAL A 7 -29.35 -17.16 20.38
C VAL A 7 -28.84 -15.72 20.51
N LYS A 8 -27.63 -15.54 21.07
CA LYS A 8 -26.99 -14.22 21.15
C LYS A 8 -26.82 -13.67 19.73
N LYS A 9 -27.26 -12.43 19.51
CA LYS A 9 -27.11 -11.74 18.22
C LYS A 9 -25.64 -11.75 17.80
N PRO A 10 -25.32 -12.02 16.52
CA PRO A 10 -23.95 -12.01 16.05
C PRO A 10 -23.32 -10.63 16.25
N HIS A 11 -22.13 -10.60 16.84
CA HIS A 11 -21.42 -9.37 17.13
C HIS A 11 -20.98 -8.68 15.84
N ARG A 12 -21.42 -7.43 15.63
CA ARG A 12 -21.02 -6.60 14.50
C ARG A 12 -20.03 -5.52 14.97
N TYR A 13 -18.84 -5.51 14.38
CA TYR A 13 -17.87 -4.45 14.62
C TYR A 13 -18.35 -3.09 14.07
N ARG A 14 -17.95 -2.01 14.73
CA ARG A 14 -18.22 -0.65 14.25
C ARG A 14 -17.48 -0.42 12.91
N PRO A 15 -18.05 0.39 12.00
CA PRO A 15 -17.35 0.76 10.77
C PRO A 15 -15.98 1.36 11.09
N GLY A 16 -14.95 0.98 10.34
CA GLY A 16 -13.56 1.37 10.58
C GLY A 16 -12.77 0.46 11.53
N THR A 17 -13.41 -0.29 12.43
CA THR A 17 -12.69 -1.18 13.37
C THR A 17 -11.95 -2.32 12.66
N VAL A 18 -12.57 -2.93 11.65
CA VAL A 18 -11.94 -4.01 10.87
C VAL A 18 -10.86 -3.45 9.95
N ALA A 19 -11.12 -2.32 9.29
CA ALA A 19 -10.15 -1.64 8.42
C ALA A 19 -8.86 -1.26 9.18
N LEU A 20 -8.98 -0.66 10.38
CA LEU A 20 -7.80 -0.33 11.20
C LEU A 20 -7.02 -1.57 11.65
N ARG A 21 -7.71 -2.70 11.88
CA ARG A 21 -7.06 -3.97 12.21
C ARG A 21 -6.28 -4.53 11.03
N GLU A 22 -6.87 -4.47 9.83
CA GLU A 22 -6.22 -4.90 8.59
C GLU A 22 -5.00 -4.02 8.26
N ILE A 23 -5.12 -2.70 8.38
CA ILE A 23 -4.00 -1.76 8.20
C ILE A 23 -2.82 -2.14 9.10
N ARG A 24 -3.07 -2.32 10.41
CA ARG A 24 -2.02 -2.71 11.37
C ARG A 24 -1.43 -4.08 11.07
N ARG A 25 -2.25 -5.03 10.60
CA ARG A 25 -1.79 -6.37 10.22
C ARG A 25 -0.84 -6.28 9.02
N TYR A 26 -1.27 -5.63 7.95
CA TYR A 26 -0.51 -5.56 6.70
C TYR A 26 0.76 -4.71 6.79
N GLN A 27 0.80 -3.74 7.70
CA GLN A 27 2.01 -2.97 7.98
C GLN A 27 3.05 -3.73 8.78
N LYS A 28 2.63 -4.75 9.55
CA LYS A 28 3.56 -5.59 10.31
C LYS A 28 4.17 -6.70 9.45
N SER A 29 3.46 -7.13 8.41
CA SER A 29 3.90 -8.18 7.49
C SER A 29 4.54 -7.60 6.24
N THR A 30 5.39 -8.38 5.58
CA THR A 30 5.95 -8.09 4.25
C THR A 30 5.43 -9.08 3.20
N GLU A 31 4.29 -9.72 3.45
CA GLU A 31 3.69 -10.68 2.53
C GLU A 31 3.15 -9.96 1.27
N LEU A 32 3.34 -10.59 0.11
CA LEU A 32 2.77 -10.12 -1.14
C LEU A 32 1.25 -10.31 -1.12
N LEU A 33 0.52 -9.24 -1.42
CA LEU A 33 -0.93 -9.19 -1.32
C LEU A 33 -1.60 -9.61 -2.63
N ILE A 34 -0.90 -9.47 -3.76
CA ILE A 34 -1.41 -9.88 -5.06
C ILE A 34 -1.16 -11.39 -5.25
N ARG A 35 -2.18 -12.13 -5.71
CA ARG A 35 -2.02 -13.55 -6.02
C ARG A 35 -1.02 -13.73 -7.17
N LYS A 36 -0.06 -14.63 -6.98
CA LYS A 36 1.06 -14.86 -7.94
C LYS A 36 0.61 -15.27 -9.33
N LEU A 37 -0.36 -16.20 -9.44
CA LEU A 37 -0.82 -16.72 -10.74
C LEU A 37 -1.46 -15.66 -11.65
N PRO A 38 -2.44 -14.86 -11.21
CA PRO A 38 -3.00 -13.80 -12.07
C PRO A 38 -1.98 -12.71 -12.39
N PHE A 39 -1.08 -12.34 -11.45
CA PHE A 39 0.00 -11.38 -11.74
C PHE A 39 0.94 -11.92 -12.83
N GLN A 40 1.34 -13.18 -12.75
CA GLN A 40 2.16 -13.82 -13.77
C GLN A 40 1.48 -13.85 -15.15
N ARG A 41 0.16 -14.10 -15.19
CA ARG A 41 -0.60 -14.06 -16.45
C ARG A 41 -0.58 -12.66 -17.07
N LEU A 42 -0.80 -11.63 -16.25
CA LEU A 42 -0.76 -10.23 -16.69
C LEU A 42 0.63 -9.83 -17.23
N VAL A 43 1.71 -10.20 -16.52
CA VAL A 43 3.07 -9.91 -16.98
C VAL A 43 3.34 -10.54 -18.35
N ARG A 44 2.87 -11.77 -18.57
CA ARG A 44 3.04 -12.47 -19.86
C ARG A 44 2.18 -11.87 -20.97
N GLU A 45 0.95 -11.47 -20.65
CA GLU A 45 0.05 -10.78 -21.58
C GLU A 45 0.69 -9.49 -22.09
N ILE A 46 1.16 -8.62 -21.18
CA ILE A 46 1.83 -7.37 -21.53
C ILE A 46 3.11 -7.62 -22.33
N ALA A 47 3.92 -8.61 -21.93
CA ALA A 47 5.18 -8.90 -22.60
C ALA A 47 4.99 -9.44 -24.02
N GLN A 48 3.90 -10.15 -24.28
CA GLN A 48 3.57 -10.70 -25.58
C GLN A 48 3.35 -9.60 -26.63
N ASP A 49 2.82 -8.43 -26.22
CA ASP A 49 2.60 -7.29 -27.10
C ASP A 49 3.91 -6.68 -27.63
N PHE A 50 5.03 -6.88 -26.91
CA PHE A 50 6.34 -6.36 -27.31
C PHE A 50 7.16 -7.38 -28.10
N LYS A 51 7.19 -8.64 -27.65
CA LYS A 51 7.94 -9.71 -28.30
C LYS A 51 7.31 -11.07 -28.03
N THR A 52 7.05 -11.80 -29.12
CA THR A 52 6.57 -13.18 -29.04
C THR A 52 7.67 -14.11 -28.52
N ASP A 53 7.26 -15.15 -27.78
CA ASP A 53 8.13 -16.23 -27.27
C ASP A 53 9.15 -15.85 -26.17
N LEU A 54 8.82 -14.84 -25.35
CA LEU A 54 9.62 -14.50 -24.17
C LEU A 54 9.49 -15.54 -23.04
N ARG A 55 10.64 -16.04 -22.56
CA ARG A 55 10.72 -16.91 -21.38
C ARG A 55 11.10 -16.09 -20.16
N PHE A 56 10.28 -16.18 -19.11
CA PHE A 56 10.52 -15.52 -17.84
C PHE A 56 11.12 -16.48 -16.83
N GLN A 57 12.16 -16.03 -16.13
CA GLN A 57 12.63 -16.68 -14.90
C GLN A 57 11.61 -16.46 -13.77
N SER A 58 11.48 -17.44 -12.87
CA SER A 58 10.58 -17.33 -11.72
C SER A 58 10.95 -16.17 -10.79
N SER A 59 12.24 -15.93 -10.55
CA SER A 59 12.73 -14.79 -9.75
C SER A 59 12.43 -13.45 -10.40
N ALA A 60 12.49 -13.34 -11.74
CA ALA A 60 12.19 -12.10 -12.45
C ALA A 60 10.71 -11.69 -12.26
N VAL A 61 9.78 -12.66 -12.33
CA VAL A 61 8.34 -12.38 -12.11
C VAL A 61 8.09 -11.97 -10.65
N MET A 62 8.79 -12.59 -9.69
CA MET A 62 8.70 -12.20 -8.28
C MET A 62 9.24 -10.80 -8.03
N ALA A 63 10.38 -10.44 -8.63
CA ALA A 63 10.96 -9.10 -8.53
C ALA A 63 10.03 -8.02 -9.12
N LEU A 64 9.40 -8.30 -10.26
CA LEU A 64 8.38 -7.43 -10.84
C LEU A 64 7.19 -7.24 -9.90
N GLN A 65 6.74 -8.33 -9.27
CA GLN A 65 5.64 -8.26 -8.30
C GLN A 65 5.99 -7.40 -7.09
N GLU A 66 7.18 -7.60 -6.51
CA GLU A 66 7.66 -6.82 -5.37
C GLU A 66 7.78 -5.33 -5.70
N ALA A 67 8.29 -5.00 -6.89
CA ALA A 67 8.41 -3.62 -7.35
C ALA A 67 7.03 -2.98 -7.57
N CYS A 68 6.10 -3.69 -8.23
CA CYS A 68 4.75 -3.20 -8.47
C CYS A 68 3.96 -2.99 -7.17
N GLU A 69 4.02 -3.93 -6.22
CA GLU A 69 3.32 -3.78 -4.94
C GLU A 69 3.93 -2.64 -4.11
N ALA A 70 5.25 -2.49 -4.09
CA ALA A 70 5.91 -1.37 -3.41
C ALA A 70 5.51 -0.01 -4.03
N TYR A 71 5.43 0.07 -5.35
CA TYR A 71 4.96 1.27 -6.05
C TYR A 71 3.52 1.62 -5.70
N LEU A 72 2.61 0.64 -5.70
CA LEU A 72 1.21 0.85 -5.37
C LEU A 72 1.02 1.28 -3.91
N VAL A 73 1.79 0.71 -2.97
CA VAL A 73 1.75 1.13 -1.56
C VAL A 73 2.17 2.60 -1.42
N GLY A 74 3.30 3.01 -2.03
CA GLY A 74 3.73 4.40 -2.00
C GLY A 74 2.73 5.36 -2.66
N LEU A 75 2.12 4.94 -3.78
CA LEU A 75 1.05 5.70 -4.43
C LEU A 75 -0.15 5.90 -3.51
N PHE A 76 -0.56 4.86 -2.76
CA PHE A 76 -1.68 4.95 -1.83
C PHE A 76 -1.37 5.79 -0.59
N GLU A 77 -0.12 5.83 -0.13
CA GLU A 77 0.32 6.75 0.93
C GLU A 77 0.14 8.21 0.49
N ASP A 78 0.65 8.58 -0.67
CA ASP A 78 0.53 9.94 -1.21
C ASP A 78 -0.94 10.30 -1.52
N THR A 79 -1.71 9.35 -2.04
CA THR A 79 -3.16 9.51 -2.29
C THR A 79 -3.93 9.73 -0.98
N ASN A 80 -3.56 9.01 0.09
CA ASN A 80 -4.16 9.16 1.40
C ASN A 80 -3.85 10.55 2.00
N LEU A 81 -2.63 11.05 1.84
CA LEU A 81 -2.27 12.42 2.24
C LEU A 81 -3.12 13.47 1.49
N CYS A 82 -3.35 13.30 0.19
CA CYS A 82 -4.21 14.18 -0.58
C CYS A 82 -5.67 14.15 -0.10
N ALA A 83 -6.20 12.97 0.28
CA ALA A 83 -7.54 12.85 0.84
C ALA A 83 -7.67 13.57 2.19
N ILE A 84 -6.68 13.41 3.07
CA ILE A 84 -6.62 14.07 4.38
C ILE A 84 -6.51 15.59 4.23
N HIS A 85 -5.69 16.07 3.28
CA HIS A 85 -5.58 17.50 2.95
C HIS A 85 -6.95 18.10 2.57
N ALA A 86 -7.76 17.34 1.85
CA ALA A 86 -9.13 17.69 1.49
C ALA A 86 -10.17 17.35 2.59
N LYS A 87 -9.75 17.09 3.84
CA LYS A 87 -10.59 16.76 5.01
C LYS A 87 -11.47 15.51 4.82
N ARG A 88 -10.99 14.53 4.05
CA ARG A 88 -11.69 13.26 3.78
C ARG A 88 -10.88 12.07 4.29
N VAL A 89 -11.59 10.99 4.61
CA VAL A 89 -10.99 9.69 5.01
C VAL A 89 -11.06 8.66 3.87
N THR A 90 -11.98 8.86 2.92
CA THR A 90 -12.14 7.99 1.75
C THR A 90 -11.33 8.53 0.58
N ILE A 91 -10.38 7.74 0.09
CA ILE A 91 -9.65 8.01 -1.14
C ILE A 91 -10.59 7.94 -2.35
N MET A 92 -10.37 8.83 -3.31
CA MET A 92 -11.16 8.93 -4.54
C MET A 92 -10.24 8.96 -5.76
N PRO A 93 -10.73 8.62 -6.97
CA PRO A 93 -9.89 8.65 -8.18
C PRO A 93 -9.23 10.00 -8.48
N LYS A 94 -9.84 11.11 -8.04
CA LYS A 94 -9.24 12.45 -8.14
C LYS A 94 -7.96 12.62 -7.32
N ASP A 95 -7.85 11.87 -6.22
CA ASP A 95 -6.68 11.91 -5.34
C ASP A 95 -5.49 11.17 -5.98
N ILE A 96 -5.76 10.17 -6.84
CA ILE A 96 -4.75 9.39 -7.61
C ILE A 96 -4.19 10.17 -8.80
N ARG A 97 -4.85 11.26 -9.23
CA ARG A 97 -4.36 12.13 -10.32
C ARG A 97 -3.39 13.21 -9.83
N SER A 98 -3.48 13.58 -8.56
CA SER A 98 -2.60 14.54 -7.92
C SER A 98 -1.26 14.02 -7.32
N PRO A 99 -0.90 12.72 -7.28
CA PRO A 99 0.25 12.21 -6.54
C PRO A 99 1.56 12.28 -7.34
N THR A 100 1.56 12.74 -8.60
CA THR A 100 2.79 12.98 -9.35
C THR A 100 3.51 14.22 -8.84
N GLY A 101 4.23 14.09 -7.72
CA GLY A 101 5.42 14.87 -7.37
C GLY A 101 5.29 16.38 -7.16
N GLN A 102 4.17 17.00 -7.54
CA GLN A 102 4.00 18.46 -7.50
C GLN A 102 3.98 18.98 -6.05
N TRP A 103 3.41 18.21 -5.11
CA TRP A 103 3.39 18.57 -3.70
C TRP A 103 4.71 18.26 -2.98
N ARG A 104 5.37 17.12 -3.26
CA ARG A 104 6.67 16.77 -2.63
C ARG A 104 7.80 17.71 -3.06
N ALA A 105 7.82 18.12 -4.33
CA ALA A 105 8.79 19.09 -4.83
C ALA A 105 8.56 20.48 -4.21
N SER A 106 7.31 20.96 -4.16
CA SER A 106 7.01 22.25 -3.55
C SER A 106 7.26 22.33 -2.04
N LEU A 107 7.23 21.22 -1.30
CA LEU A 107 7.49 21.22 0.15
C LEU A 107 8.98 21.23 0.49
N GLN A 108 9.83 20.65 -0.37
CA GLN A 108 11.28 20.65 -0.16
C GLN A 108 11.92 22.03 -0.43
N ASP A 109 11.34 22.81 -1.34
CA ASP A 109 11.84 24.16 -1.68
C ASP A 109 11.36 25.27 -0.71
N SER A 110 10.51 24.93 0.28
CA SER A 110 9.85 25.92 1.14
C SER A 110 10.34 25.95 2.60
N LEU A 111 11.23 25.07 3.04
CA LEU A 111 11.67 25.02 4.44
C LEU A 111 13.10 25.58 4.62
N PRO A 112 13.28 26.69 5.36
CA PRO A 112 14.61 27.09 5.81
C PRO A 112 15.10 26.08 6.87
N PRO A 113 16.42 25.83 6.95
CA PRO A 113 16.97 24.88 7.90
C PRO A 113 17.16 25.55 9.26
N SER A 114 16.18 25.46 10.17
CA SER A 114 16.44 25.52 11.62
C SER A 114 15.19 25.31 12.49
N GLU A 115 15.43 24.56 13.58
CA GLU A 115 14.75 24.60 14.89
C GLU A 115 13.38 23.91 15.04
N GLY A 116 13.44 22.67 15.54
CA GLY A 116 12.62 22.23 16.67
C GLY A 116 11.10 22.46 16.60
N CYS A 117 10.43 21.92 15.58
CA CYS A 117 8.97 21.84 15.61
C CYS A 117 8.56 20.49 16.21
N GLN A 118 7.95 20.53 17.41
CA GLN A 118 7.41 19.35 18.09
C GLN A 118 6.32 18.72 17.23
N GLU A 119 6.68 17.64 16.56
CA GLU A 119 5.79 16.85 15.72
C GLU A 119 4.74 16.12 16.58
N SER A 120 3.59 16.76 16.76
CA SER A 120 2.36 16.04 17.12
C SER A 120 1.78 15.42 15.85
N HIS A 121 2.44 14.38 15.36
CA HIS A 121 1.99 13.59 14.21
C HIS A 121 0.71 12.81 14.53
N PRO A 122 -0.40 13.01 13.80
CA PRO A 122 -1.44 12.00 13.74
C PRO A 122 -0.95 10.87 12.83
N VAL A 123 -0.38 9.83 13.44
CA VAL A 123 -0.13 8.50 12.84
C VAL A 123 0.43 8.58 11.41
N PHE A 124 1.66 9.10 11.30
CA PHE A 124 2.49 8.89 10.12
C PHE A 124 2.71 7.38 9.98
N LEU A 125 2.00 6.75 9.03
CA LEU A 125 2.34 5.42 8.56
C LEU A 125 3.49 5.58 7.57
N THR A 126 4.65 5.98 8.07
CA THR A 126 5.90 5.81 7.35
C THR A 126 6.08 4.30 7.20
N VAL A 127 5.84 3.76 6.01
CA VAL A 127 6.34 2.44 5.64
C VAL A 127 7.85 2.57 5.56
N HIS A 128 8.50 2.46 6.71
CA HIS A 128 9.92 2.22 6.77
C HIS A 128 10.11 0.75 6.40
N ARG A 129 10.09 0.46 5.10
CA ARG A 129 10.49 -0.85 4.57
C ARG A 129 11.97 -1.01 4.96
N PRO A 130 12.36 -1.99 5.78
CA PRO A 130 13.78 -2.30 5.91
C PRO A 130 14.29 -2.67 4.53
N SER A 131 15.34 -1.97 4.11
CA SER A 131 16.05 -2.16 2.85
C SER A 131 16.41 -3.65 2.70
N THR A 132 15.67 -4.40 1.89
CA THR A 132 16.17 -5.67 1.37
C THR A 132 17.15 -5.30 0.27
N THR A 133 18.41 -5.14 0.68
CA THR A 133 19.55 -5.32 -0.20
C THR A 133 19.34 -6.62 -0.98
N LEU A 134 19.44 -6.48 -2.30
CA LEU A 134 19.59 -7.57 -3.24
C LEU A 134 20.77 -8.47 -2.80
N ASP A 135 20.51 -9.49 -2.00
CA ASP A 135 21.38 -10.66 -1.95
C ASP A 135 20.98 -11.57 -3.11
N VAL A 136 21.46 -11.17 -4.29
CA VAL A 136 21.66 -12.09 -5.41
C VAL A 136 22.75 -13.07 -4.96
N ALA A 137 22.32 -14.19 -4.39
CA ALA A 137 23.21 -15.30 -4.07
C ALA A 137 23.76 -15.90 -5.38
N LYS A 138 25.07 -16.10 -5.38
CA LYS A 138 25.87 -16.73 -6.43
C LYS A 138 25.70 -18.25 -6.41
#